data_AF-A0A6S6G7A8-F1
#
_entry.id   AF-A0A6S6G7A8-F1
#
_cell.length_a   1.000
_cell.length_b   1.000
_cell.length_c   1.000
_cell.angle_alpha   90.00
_cell.angle_beta   90.00
_cell.angle_gamma   90.00
#
_symmetry.space_group_name_H-M   'P 1'
#
loop_
_entity.id
_entity.type
_entity.pdbx_description
1 polymer ?
#
loop_
_entity_poly.entity_id
_entity_poly.type
_entity_poly.pdbx_seq_one_letter_code
_entity_poly.pdbx_strand_id
1 'polypeptide(L)'
;MKAVGGRTKSDYQYTNTLVYNTFPWPDATPAQRTKIEALAQAVLDARLAHPTASLADLYDPDTMPGDLRKAHHALDLAVDRLYRATPFASDRDRVEHLFGRYEALVNPLATAGVKANKRVARNAAK
;
A
#
# COMPACT_ATOMS: atom_id res chain seq x y z
N MET A 1 -1.07 1.66 -7.32
CA MET A 1 -1.21 2.53 -8.51
C MET A 1 -1.24 1.75 -9.83
N LYS A 2 -0.20 0.96 -10.18
CA LYS A 2 -0.11 0.28 -11.50
C LYS A 2 -1.34 -0.53 -11.93
N ALA A 3 -2.06 -1.15 -10.98
CA ALA A 3 -3.18 -2.05 -11.23
C ALA A 3 -4.56 -1.37 -11.36
N VAL A 4 -4.76 -0.18 -10.76
CA VAL A 4 -6.07 0.48 -10.66
C VAL A 4 -6.08 1.93 -11.17
N GLY A 5 -4.90 2.56 -11.27
CA GLY A 5 -4.76 3.93 -11.74
C GLY A 5 -5.00 4.03 -13.25
N GLY A 6 -5.40 5.22 -13.69
CA GLY A 6 -5.55 5.53 -15.10
C GLY A 6 -4.21 5.53 -15.86
N ARG A 7 -4.30 5.64 -17.17
CA ARG A 7 -3.14 5.76 -18.07
C ARG A 7 -3.41 6.78 -19.16
N THR A 8 -2.39 7.57 -19.48
CA THR A 8 -2.36 8.31 -20.75
C THR A 8 -1.43 7.53 -21.68
N LYS A 9 -1.99 6.84 -22.67
CA LYS A 9 -1.28 5.79 -23.42
C LYS A 9 -0.75 4.72 -22.46
N SER A 10 0.56 4.67 -22.24
CA SER A 10 1.22 3.76 -21.29
C SER A 10 1.73 4.47 -20.03
N ASP A 11 1.71 5.81 -20.00
CA ASP A 11 2.21 6.60 -18.89
C ASP A 11 1.25 6.52 -17.70
N TYR A 12 1.83 6.50 -16.49
CA TYR A 12 1.05 6.45 -15.28
C TYR A 12 0.25 7.74 -15.07
N GLN A 13 -1.05 7.60 -14.83
CA GLN A 13 -1.91 8.72 -14.43
C GLN A 13 -2.42 8.50 -13.01
N TYR A 14 -1.99 9.38 -12.10
CA TYR A 14 -2.43 9.35 -10.71
C TYR A 14 -3.70 10.18 -10.53
N THR A 15 -4.68 9.61 -9.84
CA THR A 15 -5.92 10.31 -9.43
C THR A 15 -6.25 9.94 -8.00
N ASN A 16 -6.62 10.92 -7.19
CA ASN A 16 -6.99 10.68 -5.79
C ASN A 16 -8.18 9.72 -5.65
N THR A 17 -9.20 9.85 -6.50
CA THR A 17 -10.44 9.06 -6.44
C THR A 17 -10.23 7.57 -6.69
N LEU A 18 -9.40 7.21 -7.68
CA LEU A 18 -9.18 5.80 -8.06
C LEU A 18 -7.98 5.14 -7.38
N VAL A 19 -6.98 5.93 -6.96
CA VAL A 19 -5.74 5.38 -6.39
C VAL A 19 -5.68 5.60 -4.89
N TYR A 20 -5.81 6.84 -4.42
CA TYR A 20 -5.59 7.16 -3.01
C TYR A 20 -6.77 6.72 -2.14
N ASN A 21 -7.98 7.15 -2.49
CA ASN A 21 -9.18 6.94 -1.69
C ASN A 21 -9.57 5.46 -1.56
N THR A 22 -9.15 4.64 -2.52
CA THR A 22 -9.41 3.20 -2.56
C THR A 22 -8.22 2.37 -2.06
N PHE A 23 -7.10 3.00 -1.68
CA PHE A 23 -5.91 2.27 -1.25
C PHE A 23 -6.14 1.61 0.12
N PRO A 24 -6.05 0.27 0.22
CA PRO A 24 -6.31 -0.42 1.47
C PRO A 24 -5.07 -0.33 2.37
N TRP A 25 -4.92 0.77 3.11
CA TRP A 25 -3.82 0.96 4.05
C TRP A 25 -4.00 0.10 5.32
N PRO A 26 -2.91 -0.43 5.93
CA PRO A 26 -3.01 -1.22 7.13
C PRO A 26 -2.95 -0.38 8.40
N ASP A 27 -3.45 -0.95 9.50
CA ASP A 27 -3.25 -0.36 10.82
C ASP A 27 -1.78 -0.49 11.22
N ALA A 28 -1.23 0.58 11.78
CA ALA A 28 0.15 0.64 12.24
C ALA A 28 0.22 1.22 13.65
N THR A 29 0.98 0.54 14.52
CA THR A 29 1.25 1.00 15.89
C THR A 29 2.13 2.25 15.88
N PRO A 30 2.16 3.05 16.95
CA PRO A 30 3.01 4.25 17.02
C PRO A 30 4.49 3.95 16.75
N ALA A 31 5.02 2.85 17.30
CA ALA A 31 6.41 2.45 17.07
C ALA A 31 6.69 2.10 15.60
N GLN A 32 5.75 1.44 14.92
CA GLN A 32 5.86 1.14 13.50
C GLN A 32 5.83 2.41 12.65
N ARG A 33 4.98 3.39 13.00
CA ARG A 33 4.91 4.69 12.31
C ARG A 33 6.21 5.46 12.46
N THR A 34 6.75 5.60 13.67
CA THR A 34 8.03 6.26 13.91
C THR A 34 9.18 5.61 13.14
N LYS A 35 9.17 4.28 13.02
CA LYS A 35 10.16 3.57 12.21
C LYS A 35 10.04 3.91 10.72
N ILE A 36 8.82 3.97 10.19
CA ILE A 36 8.57 4.32 8.79
C ILE A 36 8.94 5.78 8.52
N GLU A 37 8.65 6.69 9.45
CA GLU A 37 9.04 8.11 9.37
C GLU A 37 10.57 8.26 9.28
N ALA A 38 11.32 7.54 10.11
CA ALA A 38 12.78 7.56 10.06
C ALA A 38 13.33 7.02 8.72
N LEU A 39 12.72 5.96 8.17
CA LEU A 39 13.10 5.40 6.87
C LEU A 39 12.72 6.35 5.71
N ALA A 40 11.58 7.02 5.81
CA ALA A 40 11.18 8.05 4.85
C ALA A 40 12.16 9.23 4.87
N GLN A 41 12.63 9.65 6.05
CA GLN A 41 13.67 10.68 6.15
C GLN A 41 14.97 10.21 5.50
N ALA A 42 15.39 8.96 5.69
CA ALA A 42 16.58 8.42 5.03
C ALA A 42 16.48 8.45 3.48
N VAL A 43 15.27 8.28 2.92
CA VAL A 43 15.04 8.48 1.47
C VAL A 43 15.21 9.94 1.06
N LEU A 44 14.75 10.89 1.89
CA LEU A 44 14.97 12.31 1.64
C LEU A 44 16.45 12.68 1.72
N ASP A 45 17.16 12.19 2.73
CA ASP A 45 18.60 12.41 2.91
C ASP A 45 19.40 11.83 1.75
N ALA A 46 19.04 10.64 1.28
CA ALA A 46 19.64 10.03 0.09
C ALA A 46 19.42 10.89 -1.17
N ARG A 47 18.25 11.54 -1.34
CA ARG A 47 18.04 12.46 -2.47
C ARG A 47 18.92 13.72 -2.34
N LEU A 48 19.03 14.27 -1.13
CA LEU A 48 19.83 15.46 -0.86
C LEU A 48 21.33 15.26 -1.11
N ALA A 49 21.82 14.02 -1.02
CA ALA A 49 23.20 13.67 -1.34
C ALA A 49 23.55 13.85 -2.84
N HIS A 50 22.57 14.06 -3.71
CA HIS A 50 22.74 14.23 -5.16
C HIS A 50 22.16 15.57 -5.65
N PRO A 51 22.72 16.72 -5.23
CA PRO A 51 22.10 18.04 -5.42
C PRO A 51 22.03 18.52 -6.87
N THR A 52 22.83 17.93 -7.76
CA THR A 52 22.86 18.27 -9.20
C THR A 52 21.94 17.38 -10.05
N ALA A 53 21.40 16.31 -9.47
CA ALA A 53 20.53 15.38 -10.17
C ALA A 53 19.06 15.83 -10.04
N SER A 54 18.31 15.76 -11.14
CA SER A 54 16.86 15.95 -11.08
C SER A 54 16.15 14.73 -10.49
N LEU A 55 14.88 14.87 -10.10
CA LEU A 55 14.09 13.71 -9.70
C LEU A 55 13.92 12.69 -10.85
N ALA A 56 13.98 13.12 -12.12
CA ALA A 56 13.97 12.19 -13.23
C ALA A 56 15.22 11.31 -13.22
N ASP A 57 16.40 11.93 -13.08
CA ASP A 57 17.69 11.22 -13.05
C ASP A 57 17.80 10.28 -11.84
N LEU A 58 17.30 10.70 -10.68
CA LEU A 58 17.31 9.91 -9.45
C LEU A 58 16.38 8.68 -9.48
N TYR A 59 15.33 8.72 -10.29
CA TYR A 59 14.31 7.67 -10.38
C TYR A 59 14.32 6.90 -11.69
N ASP A 60 15.29 7.18 -12.57
CA ASP A 60 15.59 6.31 -13.69
C ASP A 60 16.00 4.91 -13.17
N PRO A 61 15.33 3.82 -13.58
CA PRO A 61 15.60 2.49 -13.07
C PRO A 61 17.05 2.02 -13.26
N ASP A 62 17.68 2.42 -14.36
CA ASP A 62 19.01 1.98 -14.77
C ASP A 62 20.09 2.81 -14.07
N THR A 63 19.86 4.10 -13.84
CA THR A 63 20.84 5.01 -13.23
C THR A 63 20.56 5.39 -11.77
N MET A 64 19.48 4.89 -11.16
CA MET A 64 19.15 5.20 -9.75
C MET A 64 20.36 4.93 -8.83
N PRO A 65 20.80 5.94 -8.03
CA PRO A 65 21.90 5.80 -7.09
C PRO A 65 21.70 4.65 -6.09
N GLY A 66 22.79 3.94 -5.78
CA GLY A 66 22.74 2.73 -4.96
C GLY A 66 22.31 2.98 -3.50
N ASP A 67 22.61 4.15 -2.95
CA ASP A 67 22.16 4.61 -1.64
C ASP A 67 20.64 4.87 -1.62
N LEU A 68 20.11 5.56 -2.63
CA LEU A 68 18.68 5.80 -2.78
C LEU A 68 17.90 4.48 -2.96
N ARG A 69 18.42 3.57 -3.79
CA ARG A 69 17.82 2.23 -3.98
C ARG A 69 17.77 1.44 -2.66
N LYS A 70 18.85 1.49 -1.86
CA LYS A 70 18.89 0.84 -0.54
C LYS A 70 17.90 1.48 0.44
N ALA A 71 17.76 2.80 0.43
CA ALA A 71 16.81 3.51 1.29
C ALA A 71 15.35 3.13 0.97
N HIS A 72 14.98 3.09 -0.31
CA HIS A 72 13.65 2.62 -0.74
C HIS A 72 13.40 1.17 -0.37
N HIS A 73 14.37 0.26 -0.61
CA HIS A 73 14.22 -1.14 -0.23
C HIS A 73 13.98 -1.33 1.28
N ALA A 74 14.67 -0.55 2.12
CA ALA A 74 14.46 -0.58 3.56
C ALA A 74 13.06 -0.07 3.97
N LEU A 75 12.59 1.00 3.33
CA LEU A 75 11.25 1.55 3.53
C LEU A 75 10.17 0.55 3.08
N ASP A 76 10.30 -0.01 1.88
CA ASP A 76 9.38 -1.00 1.32
C ASP A 76 9.27 -2.24 2.22
N LEU A 77 10.39 -2.76 2.72
CA LEU A 77 10.37 -3.89 3.64
C LEU A 77 9.64 -3.56 4.95
N ALA A 78 9.76 -2.33 5.46
CA ALA A 78 9.06 -1.91 6.65
C ALA A 78 7.55 -1.76 6.42
N VAL A 79 7.16 -1.24 5.25
CA VAL A 79 5.74 -1.11 4.85
C VAL A 79 5.12 -2.48 4.57
N ASP A 80 5.80 -3.36 3.82
CA ASP A 80 5.34 -4.72 3.53
C ASP A 80 5.06 -5.50 4.83
N ARG A 81 5.89 -5.28 5.87
CA ARG A 81 5.69 -5.87 7.21
C ARG A 81 4.47 -5.35 7.96
N LEU A 82 3.89 -4.20 7.58
CA LEU A 82 2.60 -3.77 8.12
C LEU A 82 1.45 -4.60 7.58
N TYR A 83 1.59 -5.10 6.35
CA TYR A 83 0.55 -5.89 5.69
C TYR A 83 0.56 -7.33 6.17
N ARG A 84 1.74 -7.95 6.26
CA ARG A 84 1.90 -9.32 6.75
C ARG A 84 3.35 -9.61 7.16
N ALA A 85 3.55 -10.64 7.99
CA ALA A 85 4.89 -11.04 8.44
C ALA A 85 5.74 -11.68 7.33
N THR A 86 5.11 -12.44 6.42
CA THR A 86 5.80 -13.15 5.33
C THR A 86 6.10 -12.21 4.17
N PRO A 87 7.32 -12.20 3.61
CA PRO A 87 7.65 -11.40 2.43
C PRO A 87 6.73 -11.69 1.24
N PHE A 88 6.57 -10.69 0.37
CA PHE A 88 5.89 -10.91 -0.91
C PHE A 88 6.83 -11.56 -1.92
N ALA A 89 6.37 -12.60 -2.59
CA ALA A 89 7.16 -13.35 -3.57
C ALA A 89 7.23 -12.63 -4.94
N SER A 90 6.23 -11.81 -5.26
CA SER A 90 6.15 -11.06 -6.51
C SER A 90 5.20 -9.86 -6.39
N ASP A 91 5.25 -8.97 -7.39
CA ASP A 91 4.28 -7.88 -7.51
C ASP A 91 2.84 -8.38 -7.66
N ARG A 92 2.64 -9.57 -8.26
CA ARG A 92 1.32 -10.20 -8.35
C ARG A 92 0.78 -10.59 -6.98
N ASP A 93 1.60 -11.22 -6.15
CA ASP A 93 1.27 -11.60 -4.77
C ASP A 93 0.92 -10.36 -3.91
N ARG A 94 1.67 -9.26 -4.09
CA ARG A 94 1.31 -7.96 -3.48
C ARG A 94 -0.07 -7.48 -3.90
N VAL A 95 -0.35 -7.48 -5.20
CA VAL A 95 -1.62 -6.99 -5.74
C VAL A 95 -2.79 -7.86 -5.26
N GLU A 96 -2.66 -9.18 -5.29
CA GLU A 96 -3.66 -10.12 -4.79
C GLU A 96 -3.97 -9.87 -3.30
N HIS A 97 -2.94 -9.69 -2.47
CA HIS A 97 -3.12 -9.36 -1.06
C HIS A 97 -3.84 -8.02 -0.84
N LEU A 98 -3.46 -6.98 -1.60
CA LEU A 98 -4.10 -5.66 -1.51
C LEU A 98 -5.58 -5.74 -1.92
N PHE A 99 -5.93 -6.49 -2.96
CA PHE A 99 -7.33 -6.69 -3.35
C PHE A 99 -8.13 -7.41 -2.28
N GLY A 100 -7.59 -8.47 -1.67
CA GLY A 100 -8.26 -9.15 -0.55
C GLY A 100 -8.50 -8.22 0.65
N ARG A 101 -7.54 -7.33 0.95
CA ARG A 101 -7.71 -6.31 2.00
C ARG A 101 -8.77 -5.28 1.63
N TYR A 102 -8.76 -4.80 0.38
CA TYR A 102 -9.78 -3.87 -0.11
C TYR A 102 -11.18 -4.48 -0.03
N GLU A 103 -11.36 -5.72 -0.48
CA GLU A 103 -12.63 -6.45 -0.37
C GLU A 103 -13.11 -6.51 1.09
N ALA A 104 -12.22 -6.83 2.04
CA ALA A 104 -12.57 -6.87 3.45
C ALA A 104 -13.05 -5.49 3.99
N LEU A 105 -12.53 -4.38 3.47
CA LEU A 105 -12.94 -3.02 3.85
C LEU A 105 -14.28 -2.61 3.25
N VAL A 106 -14.61 -3.06 2.03
CA VAL A 106 -15.79 -2.60 1.30
C VAL A 106 -16.96 -3.58 1.30
N ASN A 107 -16.75 -4.85 1.66
CA ASN A 107 -17.79 -5.86 1.62
C ASN A 107 -18.91 -5.55 2.65
N PRO A 108 -20.13 -5.22 2.19
CA PRO A 108 -21.24 -4.86 3.08
C PRO A 108 -21.68 -6.03 3.96
N LEU A 109 -21.50 -7.27 3.51
CA LEU A 109 -21.89 -8.47 4.28
C LEU A 109 -20.93 -8.73 5.44
N ALA A 110 -19.66 -8.33 5.31
CA ALA A 110 -18.66 -8.39 6.37
C ALA A 110 -18.80 -7.23 7.36
N THR A 111 -19.21 -6.05 6.88
CA THR A 111 -19.27 -4.81 7.69
C THR A 111 -20.63 -4.56 8.35
N ALA A 112 -21.75 -5.00 7.75
CA ALA A 112 -23.09 -4.77 8.30
C ALA A 112 -23.52 -5.81 9.35
N GLY A 113 -22.78 -6.92 9.49
CA GLY A 113 -23.25 -8.13 10.14
C GLY A 113 -24.47 -8.70 9.41
N VAL A 114 -24.55 -10.01 9.24
CA VAL A 114 -25.80 -10.60 8.74
C VAL A 114 -26.88 -10.30 9.77
N LYS A 115 -27.72 -9.29 9.53
CA LYS A 115 -28.88 -9.02 10.39
C LYS A 115 -29.73 -10.28 10.37
N ALA A 116 -29.74 -11.02 11.48
CA ALA A 116 -30.50 -12.25 11.61
C ALA A 116 -31.94 -11.98 11.14
N ASN A 117 -32.39 -12.78 10.18
CA ASN A 117 -33.70 -12.62 9.61
C ASN A 117 -34.75 -12.84 10.72
N LYS A 118 -35.50 -11.79 11.10
CA LYS A 118 -36.44 -11.81 12.24
C LYS A 118 -37.44 -12.97 12.18
N ARG A 119 -37.72 -13.47 10.97
CA ARG A 119 -38.60 -14.61 10.71
C ARG A 119 -38.00 -15.95 11.17
N VAL A 120 -36.68 -16.13 11.04
CA VAL A 120 -35.95 -17.33 11.46
C VAL A 120 -35.77 -17.34 12.99
N ALA A 121 -35.47 -16.19 13.60
CA ALA A 121 -35.33 -16.06 15.05
C ALA A 121 -36.62 -16.37 15.83
N ARG A 122 -37.80 -16.08 15.25
CA ARG A 122 -39.10 -16.39 15.86
C ARG A 122 -39.47 -17.88 15.84
N ASN A 123 -38.98 -18.64 14.86
CA ASN A 123 -39.27 -20.08 14.76
C ASN A 123 -38.36 -20.94 15.64
N ALA A 124 -37.20 -20.42 16.05
CA ALA A 124 -36.27 -21.11 16.95
C ALA A 124 -36.59 -20.92 18.45
N ALA A 125 -37.48 -19.98 18.79
CA ALA A 125 -37.91 -19.67 20.15
C ALA A 125 -39.23 -20.36 20.55
N LYS A 126 -39.66 -21.35 19.77
CA LYS A 126 -40.89 -22.13 19.96
C LYS A 126 -40.53 -23.61 19.97
#